data_AF-A0A3Q2NRI5-F1
#
_entry.id   AF-A0A3Q2NRI5-F1
#
_cell.length_a   1.000
_cell.length_b   1.000
_cell.length_c   1.000
_cell.angle_alpha   90.00
_cell.angle_beta   90.00
_cell.angle_gamma   90.00
#
_symmetry.space_group_name_H-M   'P 1'
#
loop_
_entity.id
_entity.type
_entity.pdbx_description
1 polymer ?
#
loop_
_entity_poly.entity_id
_entity_poly.type
_entity_poly.pdbx_seq_one_letter_code
_entity_poly.pdbx_strand_id
1 'polypeptide(L)'
;MKLIQIRLKDLQRCLSALEASPRCLERLFHTQMLSKNKDASPSKKARTETKPEEEKHVLRFSKLSEHATTPTRGSAKAAGYDLYSAYDYSIMPMDKAIVKTDIQIAVPHGCYGRVAPRSGLAAKHFIDVGAGVVDEDYRGNVGVVLFNFGKETFEVKKGDRVAQLVCEKICYPDLVEEEEKVNR
;
A
#
# COMPACT_ATOMS: atom_id res chain seq x y z
N MET A 1 -21.63 -10.58 -41.02
CA MET A 1 -20.98 -10.02 -42.24
C MET A 1 -20.49 -8.61 -41.94
N LYS A 2 -19.25 -8.33 -42.36
CA LYS A 2 -18.46 -7.08 -42.29
C LYS A 2 -17.78 -6.72 -40.96
N LEU A 3 -16.56 -7.28 -40.86
CA LEU A 3 -15.39 -6.78 -40.15
C LEU A 3 -15.14 -5.28 -40.41
N ILE A 4 -14.76 -4.58 -39.35
CA ILE A 4 -14.17 -3.24 -39.39
C ILE A 4 -12.65 -3.41 -39.58
N GLN A 5 -12.15 -3.04 -40.76
CA GLN A 5 -10.73 -2.86 -41.04
C GLN A 5 -10.27 -1.50 -40.51
N ILE A 6 -9.46 -1.49 -39.45
CA ILE A 6 -8.62 -0.34 -39.12
C ILE A 6 -7.26 -0.58 -39.78
N ARG A 7 -6.84 0.41 -40.58
CA ARG A 7 -5.70 0.32 -41.49
C ARG A 7 -4.37 0.47 -40.74
N LEU A 8 -3.50 -0.49 -41.03
CA LEU A 8 -2.12 -0.68 -40.58
C LEU A 8 -1.15 0.34 -41.23
N LYS A 9 -1.43 1.65 -41.16
CA LYS A 9 -0.59 2.71 -41.78
C LYS A 9 0.00 3.77 -40.84
N ASP A 10 -0.27 3.68 -39.53
CA ASP A 10 0.27 4.64 -38.54
C ASP A 10 1.41 4.08 -37.68
N LEU A 11 1.98 2.93 -38.06
CA LEU A 11 3.09 2.28 -37.33
C LEU A 11 4.45 2.41 -38.03
N GLN A 12 4.65 3.44 -38.85
CA GLN A 12 5.89 3.62 -39.64
C GLN A 12 6.44 5.05 -39.64
N ARG A 13 6.46 5.69 -38.47
CA ARG A 13 7.16 6.98 -38.26
C ARG A 13 7.96 7.10 -36.95
N CYS A 14 8.14 6.03 -36.18
CA CYS A 14 8.92 6.07 -34.93
C CYS A 14 10.16 5.16 -34.91
N LEU A 15 10.61 4.64 -36.06
CA LEU A 15 11.83 3.83 -36.16
C LEU A 15 12.82 4.45 -37.18
N SER A 16 13.46 5.55 -36.79
CA SER A 16 14.67 6.10 -37.44
C SER A 16 15.33 7.17 -36.56
N ALA A 17 15.70 6.80 -35.33
CA ALA A 17 16.54 7.64 -34.47
C ALA A 17 17.50 6.82 -33.57
N LEU A 18 17.94 5.65 -34.06
CA LEU A 18 19.09 4.96 -33.54
C LEU A 18 20.04 4.69 -34.71
N GLU A 19 21.20 5.35 -34.70
CA GLU A 19 22.51 4.92 -35.21
C GLU A 19 23.37 6.13 -35.61
N ALA A 20 24.28 6.55 -34.73
CA ALA A 20 25.60 7.11 -35.09
C ALA A 20 26.50 7.15 -33.83
N SER A 21 27.76 6.80 -34.02
CA SER A 21 28.75 6.35 -33.02
C SER A 21 29.75 7.47 -32.63
N PRO A 22 30.94 7.25 -32.02
CA PRO A 22 31.34 7.87 -30.75
C PRO A 22 32.59 8.79 -30.85
N ARG A 23 32.95 9.41 -29.72
CA ARG A 23 34.22 10.13 -29.43
C ARG A 23 34.47 11.45 -30.18
N CYS A 24 34.58 12.56 -29.43
CA CYS A 24 35.59 13.60 -29.69
C CYS A 24 35.72 14.61 -28.52
N LEU A 25 36.93 14.61 -27.96
CA LEU A 25 37.72 15.75 -27.46
C LEU A 25 37.32 16.54 -26.20
N GLU A 26 38.12 16.29 -25.15
CA GLU A 26 38.70 17.29 -24.27
C GLU A 26 39.36 18.44 -25.05
N ARG A 27 39.26 19.70 -24.57
CA ARG A 27 40.41 20.50 -24.06
C ARG A 27 40.08 21.99 -23.88
N LEU A 28 40.64 22.51 -22.78
CA LEU A 28 41.26 23.84 -22.60
C LEU A 28 40.37 25.09 -22.57
N PHE A 29 40.17 25.64 -21.36
CA PHE A 29 40.49 27.05 -21.12
C PHE A 29 41.22 27.24 -19.78
N HIS A 30 42.17 28.18 -19.81
CA HIS A 30 43.37 28.29 -19.00
C HIS A 30 43.16 29.14 -17.73
N THR A 31 43.72 28.61 -16.64
CA THR A 31 44.37 29.20 -15.46
C THR A 31 44.60 30.72 -15.36
N GLN A 32 44.27 31.30 -14.18
CA GLN A 32 45.11 32.20 -13.34
C GLN A 32 44.42 32.38 -11.97
N MET A 33 44.85 31.67 -10.91
CA MET A 33 45.79 32.09 -9.85
C MET A 33 45.54 33.48 -9.24
N LEU A 34 45.14 33.54 -7.96
CA LEU A 34 45.82 34.28 -6.88
C LEU A 34 45.19 34.08 -5.48
N SER A 35 46.01 33.51 -4.59
CA SER A 35 46.14 33.73 -3.13
C SER A 35 44.90 33.78 -2.22
N LYS A 36 44.84 32.85 -1.26
CA LYS A 36 45.26 33.09 0.15
C LYS A 36 45.11 31.82 0.98
N ASN A 37 46.22 31.41 1.60
CA ASN A 37 46.26 30.42 2.67
C ASN A 37 45.44 30.88 3.88
N LYS A 38 44.69 29.96 4.49
CA LYS A 38 44.50 29.91 5.93
C LYS A 38 44.50 28.45 6.38
N ASP A 39 45.44 28.15 7.25
CA ASP A 39 45.60 26.89 7.96
C ASP A 39 44.32 26.51 8.71
N ALA A 40 43.87 25.27 8.52
CA ALA A 40 42.98 24.58 9.45
C ALA A 40 43.25 23.07 9.37
N SER A 41 43.67 22.52 10.51
CA SER A 41 44.03 21.12 10.75
C SER A 41 42.95 20.12 10.31
N PRO A 42 43.32 18.88 9.93
CA PRO A 42 42.37 17.85 9.53
C PRO A 42 41.68 17.29 10.77
N SER A 43 40.52 17.85 11.12
CA SER A 43 39.58 17.17 12.01
C SER A 43 39.12 15.89 11.31
N LYS A 44 39.70 14.76 11.74
CA LYS A 44 39.18 13.42 11.53
C LYS A 44 37.68 13.45 11.87
N LYS A 45 36.83 13.51 10.85
CA LYS A 45 35.41 13.22 11.00
C LYS A 45 35.33 11.75 11.37
N ALA A 46 35.27 11.48 12.67
CA ALA A 46 34.82 10.21 13.18
C ALA A 46 33.49 9.92 12.48
N ARG A 47 33.43 8.78 11.77
CA ARG A 47 32.17 8.18 11.34
C ARG A 47 31.37 7.97 12.61
N THR A 48 30.43 8.87 12.88
CA THR A 48 29.37 8.60 13.83
C THR A 48 28.52 7.54 13.14
N GLU A 49 28.73 6.29 13.55
CA GLU A 49 27.82 5.19 13.27
C GLU A 49 26.47 5.59 13.87
N THR A 50 25.60 6.13 13.02
CA THR A 50 24.19 6.30 13.34
C THR A 50 23.65 4.91 13.63
N LYS A 51 23.39 4.63 14.91
CA LYS A 51 22.44 3.60 15.37
C LYS A 51 21.26 3.58 14.39
N PRO A 52 20.75 2.42 13.95
CA PRO A 52 19.55 2.38 13.15
C PRO A 52 18.47 3.12 13.94
N GLU A 53 18.01 4.25 13.40
CA GLU A 53 16.88 4.97 13.97
C GLU A 53 15.73 3.97 14.10
N GLU A 54 15.14 3.84 15.29
CA GLU A 54 13.95 3.02 15.47
C GLU A 54 12.89 3.51 14.47
N GLU A 55 12.70 2.76 13.38
CA GLU A 55 11.71 3.12 12.36
C GLU A 55 10.34 3.21 13.04
N LYS A 56 9.85 4.45 13.19
CA LYS A 56 8.48 4.67 13.66
C LYS A 56 7.54 3.97 12.69
N HIS A 57 6.79 3.00 13.21
CA HIS A 57 5.78 2.28 12.44
C HIS A 57 4.60 3.23 12.18
N VAL A 58 4.63 3.95 11.06
CA VAL A 58 3.61 4.93 10.67
C VAL A 58 2.67 4.32 9.64
N LEU A 59 1.40 4.15 10.01
CA LEU A 59 0.33 3.85 9.06
C LEU A 59 -0.09 5.15 8.37
N ARG A 60 0.09 5.24 7.05
CA ARG A 60 -0.34 6.39 6.24
C ARG A 60 -1.66 6.07 5.55
N PHE A 61 -2.50 7.08 5.35
CA PHE A 61 -3.72 6.95 4.58
C PHE A 61 -4.03 8.26 3.83
N SER A 62 -4.86 8.19 2.79
CA SER A 62 -5.48 9.38 2.21
C SER A 62 -6.92 9.08 1.82
N LYS A 63 -7.72 10.15 1.79
CA LYS A 63 -9.12 10.09 1.38
C LYS A 63 -9.22 10.22 -0.14
N LEU A 64 -10.04 9.37 -0.75
CA LEU A 64 -10.31 9.35 -2.19
C LEU A 64 -11.56 10.16 -2.55
N SER A 65 -12.43 10.41 -1.57
CA SER A 65 -13.64 11.21 -1.74
C SER A 65 -13.97 12.00 -0.45
N GLU A 66 -14.93 12.90 -0.55
CA GLU A 66 -15.49 13.63 0.61
C GLU A 66 -16.33 12.73 1.54
N HIS A 67 -16.71 11.53 1.08
CA HIS A 67 -17.49 10.59 1.88
C HIS A 67 -16.62 9.79 2.85
N ALA A 68 -15.31 9.77 2.64
CA ALA A 68 -14.36 9.03 3.45
C ALA A 68 -14.22 9.61 4.87
N THR A 69 -14.33 8.73 5.86
CA THR A 69 -14.09 9.07 7.27
C THR A 69 -12.69 8.66 7.68
N THR A 70 -12.01 9.50 8.47
CA THR A 70 -10.67 9.20 8.99
C THR A 70 -10.73 8.00 9.94
N PRO A 71 -9.93 6.94 9.74
CA PRO A 71 -9.87 5.82 10.68
C PRO A 71 -9.53 6.29 12.09
N THR A 72 -10.23 5.76 13.09
CA THR A 72 -9.99 6.13 14.49
C THR A 72 -9.59 4.91 15.30
N ARG A 73 -9.01 5.13 16.47
CA ARG A 73 -8.59 4.04 17.35
C ARG A 73 -9.29 4.18 18.70
N GLY A 74 -9.93 3.10 19.17
CA GLY A 74 -10.75 3.15 20.38
C GLY A 74 -9.97 3.40 21.68
N SER A 75 -8.69 3.02 21.73
CA SER A 75 -7.80 3.31 22.87
C SER A 75 -6.34 3.34 22.42
N ALA A 76 -5.44 3.84 23.26
CA ALA A 76 -4.00 3.83 22.94
C ALA A 76 -3.43 2.41 22.71
N LYS A 77 -4.05 1.39 23.31
CA LYS A 77 -3.64 -0.02 23.22
C LYS A 77 -4.57 -0.87 22.34
N ALA A 78 -5.53 -0.27 21.64
CA ALA A 78 -6.40 -1.02 20.76
C ALA A 78 -5.60 -1.54 19.55
N ALA A 79 -5.87 -2.79 19.16
CA ALA A 79 -5.12 -3.47 18.11
C ALA A 79 -5.37 -2.88 16.72
N GLY A 80 -6.60 -2.44 16.43
CA GLY A 80 -7.00 -1.96 15.12
C GLY A 80 -7.55 -0.54 15.09
N TYR A 81 -7.58 0.02 13.89
CA TYR A 81 -8.26 1.27 13.56
C TYR A 81 -9.65 0.96 13.02
N ASP A 82 -10.70 1.55 13.59
CA ASP A 82 -12.07 1.45 13.09
C ASP A 82 -12.14 1.97 11.64
N LEU A 83 -12.71 1.15 10.75
CA LEU A 83 -13.01 1.49 9.36
C LEU A 83 -14.49 1.85 9.22
N TYR A 84 -14.75 2.82 8.37
CA TYR A 84 -16.06 3.45 8.22
C TYR A 84 -16.61 3.25 6.81
N SER A 85 -17.92 3.03 6.70
CA SER A 85 -18.59 3.01 5.40
C SER A 85 -18.63 4.41 4.78
N ALA A 86 -18.28 4.53 3.51
CA ALA A 86 -18.45 5.76 2.74
C ALA A 86 -19.87 5.89 2.14
N TYR A 87 -20.62 4.80 2.05
CA TYR A 87 -21.93 4.75 1.39
C TYR A 87 -22.96 3.95 2.20
N ASP A 88 -24.21 3.99 1.78
CA ASP A 88 -25.28 3.18 2.35
C ASP A 88 -25.34 1.82 1.65
N TYR A 89 -25.55 0.75 2.41
CA TYR A 89 -25.71 -0.61 1.91
C TYR A 89 -26.78 -1.35 2.70
N SER A 90 -27.53 -2.21 2.01
CA SER A 90 -28.45 -3.17 2.61
C SER A 90 -27.96 -4.58 2.28
N ILE A 91 -27.54 -5.34 3.28
CA ILE A 91 -27.02 -6.70 3.11
C ILE A 91 -28.10 -7.69 3.50
N MET A 92 -28.67 -8.39 2.52
CA MET A 92 -29.72 -9.36 2.77
C MET A 92 -29.23 -10.55 3.61
N PRO A 93 -30.13 -11.27 4.28
CA PRO A 93 -29.79 -12.52 4.97
C PRO A 93 -29.08 -13.50 4.03
N MET A 94 -28.00 -14.12 4.51
CA MET A 94 -27.17 -15.06 3.74
C MET A 94 -26.52 -14.47 2.47
N ASP A 95 -26.32 -13.15 2.44
CA ASP A 95 -25.68 -12.44 1.33
C ASP A 95 -24.39 -11.73 1.77
N LYS A 96 -23.69 -11.15 0.79
CA LYS A 96 -22.43 -10.43 0.98
C LYS A 96 -22.42 -9.09 0.26
N ALA A 97 -21.77 -8.10 0.85
CA ALA A 97 -21.53 -6.81 0.20
C ALA A 97 -20.08 -6.37 0.35
N ILE A 98 -19.58 -5.63 -0.66
CA ILE A 98 -18.29 -4.95 -0.59
C ILE A 98 -18.55 -3.50 -0.21
N VAL A 99 -18.36 -3.19 1.07
CA VAL A 99 -18.51 -1.86 1.64
C VAL A 99 -17.25 -1.06 1.35
N LYS A 100 -17.38 0.03 0.59
CA LYS A 100 -16.26 0.92 0.27
C LYS A 100 -16.02 1.90 1.40
N THR A 101 -14.76 2.15 1.71
CA THR A 101 -14.34 3.11 2.73
C THR A 101 -13.86 4.45 2.13
N ASP A 102 -13.53 4.45 0.84
CA ASP A 102 -12.96 5.58 0.11
C ASP A 102 -11.66 6.12 0.74
N ILE A 103 -10.91 5.23 1.40
CA ILE A 103 -9.53 5.51 1.79
C ILE A 103 -8.59 4.59 1.02
N GLN A 104 -7.41 5.10 0.75
CA GLN A 104 -6.24 4.29 0.41
C GLN A 104 -5.29 4.30 1.61
N ILE A 105 -4.57 3.21 1.81
CA ILE A 105 -3.63 3.06 2.93
C ILE A 105 -2.25 2.66 2.43
N ALA A 106 -1.23 3.02 3.21
CA ALA A 106 0.11 2.47 3.09
C ALA A 106 0.54 2.01 4.48
N VAL A 107 0.55 0.69 4.66
CA VAL A 107 0.95 0.05 5.92
C VAL A 107 2.47 0.16 6.12
N PRO A 108 2.97 0.04 7.36
CA PRO A 108 4.40 0.01 7.64
C PRO A 108 5.08 -1.19 6.95
N HIS A 109 6.36 -1.05 6.62
CA HIS A 109 7.14 -2.13 6.02
C HIS A 109 7.19 -3.38 6.89
N GLY A 110 7.08 -4.56 6.27
CA GLY A 110 7.04 -5.84 6.99
C GLY A 110 5.72 -6.10 7.69
N CYS A 111 4.65 -5.38 7.30
CA CYS A 111 3.31 -5.60 7.80
C CYS A 111 2.32 -5.68 6.63
N TYR A 112 1.23 -6.41 6.83
CA TYR A 112 0.04 -6.29 5.99
C TYR A 112 -1.11 -5.72 6.82
N GLY A 113 -2.10 -5.16 6.14
CA GLY A 113 -3.32 -4.67 6.77
C GLY A 113 -4.37 -5.77 6.82
N ARG A 114 -4.69 -6.31 8.00
CA ARG A 114 -5.82 -7.21 8.16
C ARG A 114 -7.10 -6.44 8.44
N VAL A 115 -8.09 -6.55 7.56
CA VAL A 115 -9.47 -6.13 7.83
C VAL A 115 -10.12 -7.20 8.70
N ALA A 116 -10.40 -6.86 9.95
CA ALA A 116 -10.93 -7.76 10.96
C ALA A 116 -12.38 -7.40 11.34
N PRO A 117 -13.19 -8.39 11.72
CA PRO A 117 -14.55 -8.13 12.19
C PRO A 117 -14.55 -7.37 13.52
N ARG A 118 -15.62 -6.62 13.76
CA ARG A 118 -15.90 -5.98 15.06
C ARG A 118 -16.73 -6.94 15.89
N SER A 119 -16.27 -7.28 17.09
CA SER A 119 -16.93 -8.27 17.97
C SER A 119 -18.40 -7.95 18.24
N GLY A 120 -18.75 -6.67 18.37
CA GLY A 120 -20.13 -6.24 18.56
C GLY A 120 -21.05 -6.53 17.37
N LEU A 121 -20.55 -6.42 16.14
CA LEU A 121 -21.33 -6.74 14.93
C LEU A 121 -21.46 -8.25 14.76
N ALA A 122 -20.38 -8.99 15.01
CA ALA A 122 -20.38 -10.45 14.97
C ALA A 122 -21.37 -11.05 15.99
N ALA A 123 -21.35 -10.59 17.23
CA ALA A 123 -22.18 -11.16 18.30
C ALA A 123 -23.67 -10.78 18.20
N LYS A 124 -23.99 -9.55 17.74
CA LYS A 124 -25.38 -9.04 17.72
C LYS A 124 -26.11 -9.29 16.41
N HIS A 125 -25.39 -9.20 15.29
CA HIS A 125 -25.98 -9.21 13.96
C HIS A 125 -25.50 -10.39 13.12
N PHE A 126 -24.63 -11.25 13.66
CA PHE A 126 -24.03 -12.39 12.95
C PHE A 126 -23.31 -11.96 11.67
N ILE A 127 -22.59 -10.84 11.75
CA ILE A 127 -21.79 -10.28 10.65
C ILE A 127 -20.34 -10.72 10.77
N ASP A 128 -19.77 -11.17 9.66
CA ASP A 128 -18.34 -11.50 9.57
C ASP A 128 -17.66 -10.73 8.43
N VAL A 129 -16.33 -10.70 8.47
CA VAL A 129 -15.50 -10.06 7.44
C VAL A 129 -14.81 -11.14 6.59
N GLY A 130 -15.02 -11.05 5.28
CA GLY A 130 -14.35 -11.89 4.29
C GLY A 130 -13.04 -11.29 3.77
N ALA A 131 -12.23 -12.15 3.15
CA ALA A 131 -10.94 -11.81 2.57
C ALA A 131 -10.03 -11.08 3.58
N GLY A 132 -9.99 -9.74 3.50
CA GLY A 132 -9.41 -8.90 4.55
C GLY A 132 -7.89 -8.86 4.58
N VAL A 133 -7.18 -9.37 3.57
CA VAL A 133 -5.74 -9.16 3.41
C VAL A 133 -5.53 -7.94 2.52
N VAL A 134 -4.91 -6.89 3.08
CA VAL A 134 -4.47 -5.70 2.34
C VAL A 134 -2.95 -5.69 2.28
N ASP A 135 -2.41 -5.91 1.10
CA ASP A 135 -0.97 -6.01 0.86
C ASP A 135 -0.23 -4.69 1.12
N GLU A 136 1.07 -4.80 1.38
CA GLU A 136 1.94 -3.64 1.68
C GLU A 136 2.00 -2.64 0.51
N ASP A 137 1.99 -3.14 -0.72
CA ASP A 137 2.08 -2.37 -1.96
C ASP A 137 0.71 -1.96 -2.52
N TYR A 138 -0.39 -2.37 -1.89
CA TYR A 138 -1.74 -2.02 -2.34
C TYR A 138 -2.00 -0.51 -2.17
N ARG A 139 -2.43 0.16 -3.25
CA ARG A 139 -2.77 1.59 -3.27
C ARG A 139 -4.19 1.88 -3.76
N GLY A 140 -5.02 0.85 -3.86
CA GLY A 140 -6.42 1.01 -4.24
C GLY A 140 -7.31 1.46 -3.08
N ASN A 141 -8.61 1.54 -3.36
CA ASN A 141 -9.63 1.82 -2.36
C ASN A 141 -9.84 0.61 -1.45
N VAL A 142 -9.66 0.79 -0.14
CA VAL A 142 -9.87 -0.28 0.84
C VAL A 142 -11.34 -0.65 0.90
N GLY A 143 -11.66 -1.88 0.48
CA GLY A 143 -12.99 -2.47 0.58
C GLY A 143 -13.09 -3.41 1.77
N VAL A 144 -14.24 -3.39 2.44
CA VAL A 144 -14.60 -4.35 3.49
C VAL A 144 -15.62 -5.32 2.93
N VAL A 145 -15.26 -6.60 2.82
CA VAL A 145 -16.20 -7.64 2.42
C VAL A 145 -16.96 -8.08 3.67
N LEU A 146 -18.25 -7.76 3.75
CA LEU A 146 -19.11 -8.17 4.84
C LEU A 146 -19.98 -9.36 4.41
N PHE A 147 -20.05 -10.37 5.27
CA PHE A 147 -20.99 -11.49 5.17
C PHE A 147 -22.08 -11.32 6.22
N ASN A 148 -23.34 -11.42 5.79
CA ASN A 148 -24.48 -11.47 6.70
C ASN A 148 -24.97 -12.92 6.86
N PHE A 149 -24.59 -13.56 7.96
CA PHE A 149 -25.10 -14.90 8.32
C PHE A 149 -26.37 -14.82 9.19
N GLY A 150 -26.86 -13.62 9.46
CA GLY A 150 -28.09 -13.35 10.20
C GLY A 150 -29.34 -13.66 9.37
N LYS A 151 -30.49 -13.60 10.05
CA LYS A 151 -31.82 -13.82 9.44
C LYS A 151 -32.50 -12.52 9.02
N GLU A 152 -31.95 -11.38 9.41
CA GLU A 152 -32.47 -10.05 9.13
C GLU A 152 -31.53 -9.29 8.19
N THR A 153 -32.06 -8.35 7.43
CA THR A 153 -31.26 -7.46 6.59
C THR A 153 -30.38 -6.58 7.46
N PHE A 154 -29.08 -6.56 7.18
CA PHE A 154 -28.14 -5.69 7.88
C PHE A 154 -27.96 -4.38 7.10
N GLU A 155 -28.42 -3.30 7.70
CA GLU A 155 -28.31 -1.94 7.15
C GLU A 155 -27.00 -1.30 7.59
N VAL A 156 -26.19 -0.88 6.62
CA VAL A 156 -24.99 -0.07 6.82
C VAL A 156 -25.30 1.32 6.30
N LYS A 157 -25.13 2.34 7.14
CA LYS A 157 -25.21 3.74 6.72
C LYS A 157 -23.83 4.35 6.56
N LYS A 158 -23.72 5.39 5.74
CA LYS A 158 -22.52 6.22 5.63
C LYS A 158 -22.08 6.69 7.01
N GLY A 159 -20.81 6.47 7.34
CA GLY A 159 -20.22 6.81 8.63
C GLY A 159 -20.35 5.71 9.69
N ASP A 160 -21.00 4.58 9.40
CA ASP A 160 -21.01 3.44 10.32
C ASP A 160 -19.66 2.74 10.36
N ARG A 161 -19.30 2.28 11.56
CA ARG A 161 -18.08 1.50 11.80
C ARG A 161 -18.32 0.04 11.45
N VAL A 162 -17.78 -0.40 10.33
CA VAL A 162 -18.08 -1.71 9.74
C VAL A 162 -17.03 -2.78 10.04
N ALA A 163 -15.76 -2.39 10.16
CA ALA A 163 -14.64 -3.29 10.42
C ALA A 163 -13.54 -2.56 11.19
N GLN A 164 -12.46 -3.26 11.49
CA GLN A 164 -11.25 -2.64 12.02
C GLN A 164 -10.01 -3.12 11.23
N LEU A 165 -9.06 -2.23 10.97
CA LEU A 165 -7.81 -2.54 10.31
C LEU A 165 -6.71 -2.78 11.35
N VAL A 166 -6.12 -3.97 11.35
CA VAL A 166 -4.99 -4.35 12.21
C VAL A 166 -3.74 -4.45 11.35
N CYS A 167 -2.65 -3.82 11.77
CA CYS A 167 -1.35 -4.00 11.11
C CYS A 167 -0.65 -5.22 11.70
N GLU A 168 -0.56 -6.31 10.93
CA GLU A 168 0.06 -7.55 11.37
C GLU A 168 1.45 -7.71 10.77
N LYS A 169 2.41 -8.03 11.65
CA LYS A 169 3.81 -8.25 11.25
C LYS A 169 3.95 -9.58 10.52
N ILE A 170 4.66 -9.56 9.41
CA ILE A 170 4.97 -10.72 8.59
C ILE A 170 6.45 -10.74 8.22
N CYS A 171 6.91 -11.88 7.69
CA CYS A 171 8.18 -11.99 7.01
C CYS A 171 7.94 -12.30 5.53
N TYR A 172 8.92 -11.96 4.70
CA TYR A 172 8.94 -12.28 3.26
C TYR A 172 10.02 -13.33 2.99
N PRO A 173 9.74 -14.63 3.24
CA PRO A 173 10.71 -15.69 2.98
C PRO A 173 10.78 -16.02 1.48
N ASP A 174 11.98 -16.37 1.01
CA ASP A 174 12.15 -17.01 -0.29
C ASP A 174 11.73 -18.48 -0.21
N LEU A 175 11.01 -18.97 -1.22
CA LEU A 175 10.59 -20.36 -1.31
C LEU A 175 11.69 -21.21 -1.98
N VAL A 176 12.12 -22.27 -1.30
CA VAL A 176 13.10 -23.24 -1.83
C VAL A 176 12.45 -24.62 -1.82
N GLU A 177 12.43 -25.28 -2.98
CA GLU A 177 11.99 -26.67 -3.12
C GLU A 177 13.13 -27.62 -2.70
N GLU A 178 12.83 -28.61 -1.86
CA GLU A 178 13.80 -29.59 -1.35
C GLU A 178 13.37 -31.01 -1.77
N GLU A 179 14.31 -31.81 -2.27
CA GLU A 179 14.06 -33.22 -2.58
C GLU A 179 13.92 -34.04 -1.29
N GLU A 180 12.92 -34.93 -1.23
CA GLU A 180 12.69 -35.80 -0.07
C GLU A 180 13.88 -36.73 0.16
N LYS A 181 14.55 -36.60 1.30
CA LYS A 181 15.61 -37.51 1.70
C LYS A 181 15.00 -38.83 2.17
N VAL A 182 14.92 -39.81 1.26
CA VAL A 182 14.63 -41.20 1.63
C VAL A 182 15.82 -41.72 2.45
N ASN A 183 15.70 -41.65 3.78
CA ASN A 183 16.63 -42.34 4.68
C ASN A 183 16.50 -43.85 4.44
N ARG A 184 17.52 -44.45 3.81
CA ARG A 184 17.71 -45.90 3.73
C ARG A 184 18.53 -46.40 4.91
#